data_AF-A0AAE0Z6W6-F1
#
_entry.id   AF-A0AAE0Z6W6-F1
#
_cell.length_a   1.000
_cell.length_b   1.000
_cell.length_c   1.000
_cell.angle_alpha   90.00
_cell.angle_beta   90.00
_cell.angle_gamma   90.00
#
_symmetry.space_group_name_H-M   'P 1'
#
loop_
_entity.id
_entity.type
_entity.pdbx_description
1 polymer ?
#
loop_
_entity_poly.entity_id
_entity_poly.type
_entity_poly.pdbx_seq_one_letter_code
_entity_poly.pdbx_strand_id
1 'polypeptide(L)'
;MPTISKTVESLVNGRLYYYMESSGLLDENQARFRMYRSTVDQIVLFTQSVINAWQHNHHTVAVFVDLKNAYDRVWRKGLLLKLQRHGVNGWMYNWLKGL
;
A
#
# COMPACT_ATOMS: atom_id res chain seq x y z
N MET A 1 15.24 -16.08 9.34
CA MET A 1 14.68 -15.30 10.46
C MET A 1 14.06 -16.25 11.47
N PRO A 2 14.35 -16.10 12.77
CA PRO A 2 13.78 -16.92 13.83
C PRO A 2 12.25 -16.77 13.92
N THR A 3 11.56 -17.86 14.24
CA THR A 3 10.08 -17.98 14.20
C THR A 3 9.37 -16.91 15.03
N ILE A 4 9.92 -16.55 16.20
CA ILE A 4 9.35 -15.54 17.11
C ILE A 4 9.32 -14.15 16.45
N SER A 5 10.37 -13.78 15.71
CA SER A 5 10.46 -12.48 15.03
C SER A 5 9.33 -12.31 14.02
N LYS A 6 9.03 -13.35 13.25
CA LYS A 6 7.94 -13.34 12.27
C LYS A 6 6.57 -13.22 12.92
N THR A 7 6.37 -13.87 14.06
CA THR A 7 5.10 -13.77 14.80
C THR A 7 4.87 -12.35 15.31
N VAL A 8 5.90 -11.72 15.87
CA VAL A 8 5.82 -10.32 16.34
C VAL A 8 5.58 -9.37 15.18
N GLU A 9 6.30 -9.55 14.07
CA GLU A 9 6.13 -8.74 12.86
C GLU A 9 4.69 -8.85 12.30
N SER A 10 4.14 -10.06 12.26
CA SER A 10 2.75 -10.28 11.85
C SER A 10 1.74 -9.56 12.76
N LEU A 11 1.97 -9.59 14.08
CA LEU A 11 1.13 -8.89 15.05
C LEU A 11 1.18 -7.36 14.86
N VAL A 12 2.38 -6.80 14.69
CA VAL A 12 2.55 -5.35 14.47
C VAL A 12 1.93 -4.95 13.14
N ASN A 13 2.18 -5.73 12.08
CA ASN A 13 1.59 -5.50 10.77
C ASN A 13 0.06 -5.51 10.83
N GLY A 14 -0.56 -6.45 11.53
CA GLY A 14 -2.02 -6.49 11.68
C GLY A 14 -2.60 -5.24 12.34
N ARG A 15 -1.95 -4.74 13.41
CA ARG A 15 -2.37 -3.50 14.09
C ARG A 15 -2.18 -2.26 13.24
N LEU A 16 -1.03 -2.14 12.58
CA LEU A 16 -0.73 -1.03 11.69
C LEU A 16 -1.69 -1.02 10.49
N TYR A 17 -1.96 -2.19 9.91
CA TYR A 17 -2.89 -2.35 8.80
C TYR A 17 -4.31 -1.89 9.20
N TYR A 18 -4.83 -2.36 10.34
CA TYR A 18 -6.13 -1.93 10.85
C TYR A 18 -6.21 -0.41 11.03
N TYR A 19 -5.15 0.20 11.57
CA TYR A 19 -5.07 1.65 11.71
C TYR A 19 -5.13 2.36 10.35
N MET A 20 -4.33 1.92 9.37
CA MET A 20 -4.26 2.55 8.05
C MET A 20 -5.56 2.41 7.25
N GLU A 21 -6.26 1.28 7.40
CA GLU A 21 -7.59 1.06 6.83
C GLU A 21 -8.65 1.95 7.47
N SER A 22 -8.75 1.93 8.81
CA SER A 22 -9.78 2.68 9.55
C SER A 22 -9.61 4.19 9.46
N SER A 23 -8.39 4.68 9.23
CA SER A 23 -8.09 6.10 9.02
C SER A 23 -8.12 6.54 7.54
N GLY A 24 -8.41 5.62 6.60
CA GLY A 24 -8.49 5.94 5.17
C GLY A 24 -7.15 6.36 4.55
N LEU A 25 -6.02 5.91 5.11
CA LEU A 25 -4.68 6.28 4.64
C LEU A 25 -4.24 5.55 3.37
N LEU A 26 -4.91 4.46 3.03
CA LEU A 26 -4.63 3.64 1.86
C LEU A 26 -5.54 4.02 0.70
N ASP A 27 -4.93 4.30 -0.46
CA ASP A 27 -5.64 4.69 -1.67
C ASP A 27 -6.64 3.61 -2.12
N GLU A 28 -7.82 4.05 -2.55
CA GLU A 28 -8.90 3.17 -2.99
C GLU A 28 -8.58 2.43 -4.30
N ASN A 29 -7.56 2.81 -5.05
CA ASN A 29 -7.12 2.08 -6.24
C ASN A 29 -5.97 1.11 -5.90
N GLN A 30 -5.42 1.14 -4.69
CA GLN A 30 -4.40 0.19 -4.28
C GLN A 30 -5.03 -1.18 -3.99
N ALA A 31 -4.83 -2.16 -4.88
CA ALA A 31 -5.26 -3.54 -4.62
C ALA A 31 -4.19 -4.41 -3.95
N ARG A 32 -2.91 -4.18 -4.24
CA ARG A 32 -1.84 -5.01 -3.70
C ARG A 32 -1.67 -4.76 -2.19
N PHE A 33 -1.51 -5.84 -1.43
CA PHE A 33 -1.33 -5.83 0.03
C PHE A 33 -2.53 -5.31 0.84
N ARG A 34 -3.73 -5.30 0.25
CA ARG A 34 -4.99 -5.06 0.98
C ARG A 34 -5.85 -6.32 0.97
N MET A 35 -6.53 -6.58 2.08
CA MET A 35 -7.47 -7.70 2.15
C MET A 35 -8.64 -7.46 1.22
N TYR A 36 -9.20 -8.55 0.67
CA TYR A 36 -10.37 -8.54 -0.21
C TYR A 36 -10.20 -7.77 -1.53
N ARG A 37 -8.97 -7.51 -1.97
CA ARG A 37 -8.68 -6.89 -3.25
C ARG A 37 -7.70 -7.75 -4.05
N SER A 38 -8.06 -8.05 -5.28
CA SER A 38 -7.27 -8.88 -6.19
C SER A 38 -6.73 -8.06 -7.36
N THR A 39 -5.72 -8.62 -8.04
CA THR A 39 -5.26 -8.08 -9.32
C THR A 39 -6.31 -8.16 -10.42
N VAL A 40 -7.23 -9.13 -10.31
CA VAL A 40 -8.36 -9.28 -11.24
C VAL A 40 -9.29 -8.07 -11.14
N ASP A 41 -9.60 -7.62 -9.93
CA ASP A 41 -10.47 -6.45 -9.71
C ASP A 41 -9.88 -5.19 -10.38
N GLN A 42 -8.56 -5.01 -10.30
CA GLN A 42 -7.88 -3.89 -10.95
C GLN A 42 -7.93 -3.96 -12.48
N ILE A 43 -7.79 -5.16 -13.04
CA ILE A 43 -7.92 -5.37 -14.49
C ILE A 43 -9.34 -5.03 -14.93
N VAL A 44 -10.36 -5.50 -14.19
CA VAL A 44 -11.76 -5.20 -14.50
C VAL A 44 -12.02 -3.69 -14.46
N LEU A 45 -11.55 -2.99 -13.43
CA LEU A 45 -11.68 -1.53 -13.31
C LEU A 45 -10.98 -0.79 -14.47
N PHE A 46 -9.78 -1.24 -14.85
CA PHE A 46 -9.04 -0.67 -15.97
C PHE A 46 -9.73 -0.94 -17.32
N THR A 47 -10.22 -2.16 -17.55
CA THR A 47 -10.97 -2.49 -18.77
C THR A 47 -12.25 -1.66 -18.86
N GLN A 48 -12.95 -1.46 -17.74
CA GLN A 48 -14.15 -0.62 -17.71
C GLN A 48 -13.82 0.84 -18.06
N SER A 49 -12.70 1.40 -17.57
CA SER A 49 -12.31 2.77 -17.90
C SER A 49 -12.00 2.93 -19.39
N VAL A 50 -11.34 1.95 -20.00
CA VAL A 50 -11.07 1.90 -21.45
C VAL A 50 -12.38 1.84 -22.25
N ILE A 51 -13.30 0.95 -21.88
CA ILE A 51 -14.60 0.81 -22.56
C ILE A 51 -15.41 2.10 -22.46
N ASN A 52 -15.45 2.72 -21.27
CA ASN A 52 -16.18 3.97 -21.05
C ASN A 52 -15.60 5.10 -21.90
N ALA A 53 -14.27 5.25 -21.95
CA ALA A 53 -13.64 6.27 -22.78
C ALA A 53 -13.96 6.05 -24.27
N TRP A 54 -13.89 4.80 -24.73
CA TRP A 54 -14.23 4.45 -26.11
C TRP A 54 -15.68 4.81 -26.46
N GLN A 55 -16.64 4.49 -25.58
CA GLN A 55 -18.07 4.83 -25.78
C GLN A 55 -18.32 6.33 -25.87
N HIS A 56 -17.51 7.16 -25.21
CA HIS A 56 -17.63 8.62 -25.23
C HIS A 56 -16.76 9.29 -26.30
N ASN A 57 -16.21 8.54 -27.26
CA ASN A 57 -15.27 9.03 -28.27
C ASN A 57 -14.02 9.70 -27.67
N HIS A 58 -13.59 9.25 -26.48
CA HIS A 58 -12.37 9.70 -25.83
C HIS A 58 -11.24 8.68 -26.03
N HIS A 59 -9.99 9.17 -25.97
CA HIS A 59 -8.81 8.31 -25.98
C HIS A 59 -8.38 7.95 -24.56
N THR A 60 -8.01 6.68 -24.34
CA THR A 60 -7.35 6.25 -23.11
C THR A 60 -5.85 6.12 -23.33
N VAL A 61 -5.07 6.76 -22.46
CA VAL A 61 -3.61 6.58 -22.40
C VAL A 61 -3.26 5.94 -21.06
N ALA A 62 -2.56 4.81 -21.09
CA ALA A 62 -2.12 4.11 -19.90
C ALA A 62 -0.59 4.20 -19.77
N VAL A 63 -0.12 4.51 -18.57
CA VAL A 63 1.31 4.56 -18.22
C VAL A 63 1.58 3.54 -17.14
N PHE A 64 2.42 2.55 -17.45
CA PHE A 64 2.83 1.52 -16.51
C PHE A 64 4.24 1.82 -15.99
N VAL A 65 4.35 2.02 -14.67
CA VAL A 65 5.62 2.31 -14.00
C VAL A 65 6.01 1.14 -13.11
N ASP A 66 7.17 0.55 -13.38
CA ASP A 66 7.75 -0.50 -12.54
C ASP A 66 9.00 0.03 -11.80
N LEU A 67 9.08 -0.24 -10.50
CA LEU A 67 10.17 0.22 -9.64
C LEU A 67 11.13 -0.94 -9.35
N LYS A 68 12.35 -0.85 -9.89
CA LYS A 68 13.42 -1.82 -9.59
C LYS A 68 13.76 -1.79 -8.10
N ASN A 69 13.70 -2.95 -7.44
CA ASN A 69 14.08 -3.15 -6.03
C ASN A 69 13.41 -2.15 -5.07
N ALA A 70 12.09 -1.98 -5.17
CA ALA A 70 11.33 -0.99 -4.41
C ALA A 70 11.58 -1.03 -2.89
N TYR A 71 11.73 -2.21 -2.30
CA TYR A 71 12.02 -2.36 -0.86
C TYR A 71 13.41 -1.88 -0.48
N ASP A 72 14.43 -2.13 -1.32
CA ASP A 72 15.81 -1.71 -1.04
C ASP A 72 16.00 -0.21 -1.25
N ARG A 73 15.21 0.39 -2.14
CA ARG A 73 15.31 1.80 -2.53
C ARG A 73 14.41 2.74 -1.75
N VAL A 74 13.60 2.21 -0.82
CA VAL A 74 12.69 3.05 -0.04
C VAL A 74 13.49 4.01 0.84
N TRP A 75 13.13 5.31 0.79
CA TRP A 75 13.75 6.31 1.65
C TRP A 75 13.24 6.15 3.09
N ARG A 76 13.91 5.31 3.89
CA ARG A 76 13.48 4.94 5.24
C ARG A 76 13.16 6.13 6.16
N LYS A 77 14.00 7.18 6.15
CA LYS A 77 13.76 8.40 6.94
C LYS A 77 12.48 9.11 6.50
N GLY A 78 12.25 9.23 5.19
CA GLY A 78 11.04 9.81 4.64
C GLY A 78 9.79 8.97 4.96
N LEU A 79 9.91 7.64 4.89
CA LEU A 79 8.83 6.73 5.25
C LEU A 79 8.43 6.87 6.73
N LEU A 80 9.41 6.88 7.64
CA LEU A 80 9.15 7.08 9.07
C LEU A 80 8.51 8.45 9.34
N LEU A 81 9.01 9.51 8.71
CA LEU A 81 8.39 10.84 8.81
C LEU A 81 6.95 10.85 8.32
N LYS A 82 6.66 10.15 7.21
CA LYS A 82 5.31 10.01 6.66
C LYS A 82 4.39 9.27 7.65
N LEU A 83 4.85 8.17 8.23
CA LEU A 83 4.10 7.41 9.24
C LEU A 83 3.78 8.29 10.47
N GLN A 84 4.77 9.05 10.96
CA GLN A 84 4.59 9.95 12.10
C GLN A 84 3.56 11.05 11.80
N ARG A 85 3.61 11.64 10.59
CA ARG A 85 2.63 12.64 10.13
C ARG A 85 1.21 12.08 10.01
N HIS A 86 1.08 10.79 9.72
CA HIS A 86 -0.20 10.09 9.69
C HIS A 86 -0.61 9.52 11.04
N GLY A 87 0.00 9.96 12.15
CA GLY A 87 -0.44 9.62 13.50
C GLY A 87 0.16 8.34 14.09
N VAL A 88 1.04 7.63 13.37
CA VAL A 88 1.77 6.48 13.91
C VAL A 88 2.88 6.97 14.84
N ASN A 89 2.63 6.89 16.14
CA ASN A 89 3.51 7.43 17.19
C ASN A 89 3.81 6.38 18.30
N GLY A 90 4.64 6.77 19.27
CA GLY A 90 4.90 5.98 20.48
C GLY A 90 5.64 4.66 20.20
N TRP A 91 5.20 3.59 20.87
CA TRP A 91 5.85 2.28 20.81
C TRP A 91 5.89 1.69 19.40
N MET A 92 4.81 1.84 18.62
CA MET A 92 4.75 1.33 17.25
C MET A 92 5.77 2.04 16.36
N TYR A 93 5.87 3.37 16.46
CA TYR A 93 6.86 4.15 15.72
C TYR A 93 8.30 3.76 16.09
N ASN A 94 8.58 3.63 17.39
CA ASN A 94 9.91 3.24 17.86
C ASN A 94 10.29 1.83 17.43
N TRP A 95 9.33 0.90 17.41
CA TRP A 95 9.56 -0.47 16.92
C TRP A 95 9.84 -0.49 15.42
N LEU A 96 9.05 0.25 14.61
CA LEU A 96 9.26 0.36 13.17
C LEU A 96 10.58 1.04 12.80
N LYS A 97 11.06 1.96 13.64
CA LYS A 97 12.37 2.60 13.50
C LYS A 97 13.53 1.66 13.81
N GLY A 98 13.29 0.63 14.61
CA GLY A 98 14.29 -0.38 15.01
C GLY A 98 14.41 -1.59 14.09
N LEU A 99 13.51 -1.71 13.10
CA LEU A 99 13.61 -2.67 11.97
C LEU A 99 14.70 -2.24 10.97
#